data_AF-A0A8T6IPB2-F1
#
_entry.id   AF-A0A8T6IPB2-F1
#
_cell.length_a   1.000
_cell.length_b   1.000
_cell.length_c   1.000
_cell.angle_alpha   90.00
_cell.angle_beta   90.00
_cell.angle_gamma   90.00
#
_symmetry.space_group_name_H-M   'P 1'
#
loop_
_entity.id
_entity.type
_entity.pdbx_description
1 polymer ?
#
loop_
_entity_poly.entity_id
_entity_poly.type
_entity_poly.pdbx_seq_one_letter_code
_entity_poly.pdbx_strand_id
1 'polypeptide(L)'
;GIDIVPRDSPAAALSDADIIITITTSPEPVFAGVDLPDKPLHINAMGAHYPWVREIDEYTVANSRVFVDEMRQGWNEEGEIIMPLEAGAIDRNHVIGDLGALAAGKLDGCLAEWRVDTATSTRWTLFLSGGTGIEDVAVARRLYEKAVARGIGTEIQFNQPYEYEL
;
A
#
# COMPACT_ATOMS: atom_id res chain seq x y z
N GLY A 1 13.77 18.86 -13.60
CA GLY A 1 13.39 17.54 -13.07
C GLY A 1 13.63 17.53 -11.58
N ILE A 2 13.36 16.40 -10.93
CA ILE A 2 13.82 16.13 -9.56
C ILE A 2 15.19 15.44 -9.60
N ASP A 3 16.01 15.61 -8.56
CA ASP A 3 17.30 14.91 -8.45
C ASP A 3 17.07 13.45 -8.06
N ILE A 4 17.80 12.53 -8.68
CA ILE A 4 17.67 11.08 -8.45
C ILE A 4 19.06 10.51 -8.27
N VAL A 5 19.35 10.10 -7.05
CA VAL A 5 20.65 9.57 -6.67
C VAL A 5 20.50 8.10 -6.28
N PRO A 6 21.05 7.15 -7.07
CA PRO A 6 21.07 5.75 -6.67
C PRO A 6 21.95 5.56 -5.44
N ARG A 7 21.59 4.60 -4.58
CA ARG A 7 22.34 4.22 -3.38
C ARG A 7 22.71 2.75 -3.46
N ASP A 8 23.83 2.39 -2.86
CA ASP A 8 24.37 1.02 -2.92
C ASP A 8 23.76 0.08 -1.87
N SER A 9 22.94 0.60 -0.95
CA SER A 9 22.26 -0.21 0.08
C SER A 9 20.96 0.44 0.56
N PRO A 10 20.02 -0.36 1.12
CA PRO A 10 18.82 0.17 1.77
C PRO A 10 19.17 1.17 2.88
N ALA A 11 20.10 0.83 3.78
CA ALA A 11 20.50 1.73 4.87
C ALA A 11 20.95 3.12 4.38
N ALA A 12 21.69 3.19 3.27
CA ALA A 12 22.11 4.45 2.68
C ALA A 12 20.95 5.24 2.02
N ALA A 13 19.88 4.56 1.61
CA ALA A 13 18.66 5.18 1.11
C ALA A 13 17.71 5.64 2.23
N LEU A 14 17.78 5.02 3.41
CA LEU A 14 16.89 5.28 4.54
C LEU A 14 17.32 6.47 5.40
N SER A 15 18.62 6.77 5.48
CA SER A 15 19.21 7.65 6.50
C SER A 15 18.59 9.05 6.62
N ASP A 16 18.08 9.60 5.52
CA ASP A 16 17.48 10.93 5.42
C ASP A 16 16.04 10.89 4.85
N ALA A 17 15.44 9.71 4.77
CA ALA A 17 14.13 9.54 4.14
C ALA A 17 12.99 10.14 4.97
N ASP A 18 12.18 11.01 4.35
CA ASP A 18 10.87 11.43 4.88
C ASP A 18 9.74 10.48 4.45
N ILE A 19 9.90 9.87 3.27
CA ILE A 19 8.98 8.91 2.68
C ILE A 19 9.80 7.73 2.16
N ILE A 20 9.40 6.53 2.53
CA ILE A 20 9.98 5.27 2.08
C ILE A 20 8.95 4.56 1.22
N ILE A 21 9.40 3.98 0.11
CA ILE A 21 8.54 3.22 -0.80
C ILE A 21 9.23 1.88 -1.07
N THR A 22 8.55 0.77 -0.74
CA THR A 22 8.99 -0.58 -1.11
C THR A 22 8.08 -1.12 -2.22
N ILE A 23 8.71 -1.47 -3.35
CA ILE A 23 8.07 -2.10 -4.51
C ILE A 23 9.04 -3.17 -5.01
N THR A 24 9.14 -4.25 -4.26
CA THR A 24 10.11 -5.33 -4.48
C THR A 24 9.39 -6.66 -4.69
N THR A 25 10.14 -7.65 -5.15
CA THR A 25 9.69 -9.05 -5.24
C THR A 25 10.29 -9.89 -4.10
N SER A 26 10.81 -9.24 -3.05
CA SER A 26 11.46 -9.92 -1.95
C SER A 26 10.44 -10.70 -1.11
N PRO A 27 10.72 -11.97 -0.74
CA PRO A 27 9.87 -12.70 0.20
C PRO A 27 10.12 -12.29 1.66
N GLU A 28 11.21 -11.58 1.93
CA GLU A 28 11.69 -11.22 3.27
C GLU A 28 11.94 -9.71 3.39
N PRO A 29 11.98 -9.16 4.62
CA PRO A 29 12.17 -7.73 4.83
C PRO A 29 13.40 -7.17 4.12
N VAL A 30 13.23 -6.03 3.43
CA VAL A 30 14.29 -5.42 2.62
C VAL A 30 15.14 -4.40 3.38
N PHE A 31 14.72 -4.08 4.61
CA PHE A 31 15.49 -3.34 5.60
C PHE A 31 15.07 -3.77 7.01
N ALA A 32 15.92 -3.49 7.99
CA ALA A 32 15.56 -3.66 9.39
C ALA A 32 14.96 -2.36 9.92
N GLY A 33 13.83 -2.44 10.63
CA GLY A 33 13.16 -1.25 11.15
C GLY A 33 13.98 -0.46 12.17
N VAL A 34 14.96 -1.11 12.80
CA VAL A 34 15.93 -0.46 13.69
C VAL A 34 16.88 0.50 12.96
N ASP A 35 17.01 0.39 11.64
CA ASP A 35 17.82 1.29 10.81
C ASP A 35 17.02 2.53 10.35
N LEU A 36 15.72 2.58 10.62
CA LEU A 36 14.88 3.72 10.26
C LEU A 36 15.26 4.96 11.09
N PRO A 37 15.23 6.16 10.48
CA PRO A 37 15.44 7.40 11.21
C PRO A 37 14.48 7.54 12.41
N ASP A 38 15.02 7.97 13.55
CA ASP A 38 14.24 8.32 14.75
C ASP A 38 13.56 9.69 14.57
N LYS A 39 12.71 9.79 13.55
CA LYS A 39 11.90 10.97 13.22
C LYS A 39 10.59 10.56 12.55
N PRO A 40 9.60 11.45 12.48
CA PRO A 40 8.41 11.25 11.66
C PRO A 40 8.76 10.93 10.21
N LEU A 41 8.23 9.80 9.72
CA LEU A 41 8.30 9.40 8.32
C LEU A 41 7.07 8.58 7.93
N HIS A 42 6.88 8.42 6.62
CA HIS A 42 5.83 7.62 6.04
C HIS A 42 6.40 6.49 5.19
N ILE A 43 5.77 5.32 5.22
CA ILE A 43 6.16 4.14 4.46
C ILE A 43 4.97 3.72 3.59
N ASN A 44 5.19 3.56 2.29
CA ASN A 44 4.30 2.83 1.38
C ASN A 44 4.95 1.49 1.06
N ALA A 45 4.30 0.38 1.45
CA ALA A 45 4.74 -0.96 1.05
C ALA A 45 3.73 -1.57 0.09
N MET A 46 4.21 -2.04 -1.07
CA MET A 46 3.36 -2.43 -2.21
C MET A 46 3.74 -3.77 -2.83
N GLY A 47 4.84 -4.39 -2.41
CA GLY A 47 5.38 -5.59 -3.04
C GLY A 47 4.83 -6.90 -2.50
N ALA A 48 4.28 -6.92 -1.29
CA ALA A 48 3.81 -8.12 -0.62
C ALA A 48 2.28 -8.28 -0.71
N HIS A 49 1.85 -9.41 -1.26
CA HIS A 49 0.45 -9.74 -1.51
C HIS A 49 0.15 -11.23 -1.28
N TYR A 50 0.99 -11.90 -0.47
CA TYR A 50 0.78 -13.26 -0.03
C TYR A 50 0.97 -13.35 1.49
N PRO A 51 0.21 -14.20 2.20
CA PRO A 51 0.29 -14.31 3.67
C PRO A 51 1.67 -14.66 4.23
N TRP A 52 2.54 -15.24 3.41
CA TRP A 52 3.88 -15.69 3.77
C TRP A 52 5.00 -14.82 3.17
N VAL A 53 4.67 -13.68 2.57
CA VAL A 53 5.64 -12.73 1.98
C VAL A 53 5.53 -11.40 2.69
N ARG A 54 6.67 -10.75 2.96
CA ARG A 54 6.71 -9.38 3.51
C ARG A 54 7.94 -8.62 3.04
N GLU A 55 7.79 -7.33 2.79
CA GLU A 55 8.90 -6.40 2.55
C GLU A 55 9.34 -5.66 3.82
N ILE A 56 8.47 -5.64 4.82
CA ILE A 56 8.62 -4.87 6.05
C ILE A 56 8.70 -5.83 7.23
N ASP A 57 9.61 -5.55 8.17
CA ASP A 57 9.76 -6.37 9.37
C ASP A 57 8.70 -6.09 10.44
N GLU A 58 8.53 -7.03 11.36
CA GLU A 58 7.53 -6.95 12.45
C GLU A 58 7.76 -5.73 13.35
N TYR A 59 9.02 -5.35 13.56
CA TYR A 59 9.36 -4.18 14.36
C TYR A 59 8.82 -2.90 13.72
N THR A 60 8.98 -2.73 12.41
CA THR A 60 8.45 -1.58 11.68
C THR A 60 6.93 -1.54 11.75
N VAL A 61 6.26 -2.68 11.52
CA VAL A 61 4.79 -2.76 11.60
C VAL A 61 4.31 -2.39 12.99
N ALA A 62 4.87 -3.00 14.05
CA ALA A 62 4.45 -2.78 15.44
C ALA A 62 4.68 -1.33 15.92
N ASN A 63 5.65 -0.61 15.34
CA ASN A 63 5.96 0.78 15.69
C ASN A 63 5.37 1.81 14.70
N SER A 64 4.49 1.37 13.81
CA SER A 64 3.80 2.22 12.83
C SER A 64 2.31 2.33 13.11
N ARG A 65 1.72 3.45 12.68
CA ARG A 65 0.28 3.59 12.47
C ARG A 65 -0.08 2.99 11.12
N VAL A 66 -0.76 1.85 11.14
CA VAL A 66 -0.98 1.04 9.94
C VAL A 66 -2.34 1.35 9.29
N PHE A 67 -2.30 1.61 7.99
CA PHE A 67 -3.45 1.71 7.10
C PHE A 67 -3.29 0.72 5.96
N VAL A 68 -4.39 0.25 5.42
CA VAL A 68 -4.43 -0.74 4.32
C VAL A 68 -5.30 -0.25 3.17
N ASP A 69 -5.20 -0.89 2.01
CA ASP A 69 -6.13 -0.66 0.89
C ASP A 69 -7.56 -1.11 1.22
N GLU A 70 -7.72 -2.35 1.66
CA GLU A 70 -9.00 -2.94 2.07
C GLU A 70 -8.80 -3.75 3.36
N MET A 71 -9.59 -3.46 4.40
CA MET A 71 -9.49 -4.15 5.70
C MET A 71 -9.55 -5.68 5.54
N ARG A 72 -10.47 -6.19 4.72
CA ARG A 72 -10.64 -7.63 4.52
C ARG A 72 -9.40 -8.24 3.84
N GLN A 73 -8.78 -7.55 2.89
CA GLN A 73 -7.59 -8.04 2.19
C GLN A 73 -6.38 -8.06 3.14
N GLY A 74 -6.14 -6.97 3.86
CA GLY A 74 -5.02 -6.88 4.80
C GLY A 74 -5.01 -8.01 5.84
N TRP A 75 -6.18 -8.41 6.35
CA TRP A 75 -6.28 -9.50 7.32
C TRP A 75 -6.20 -10.91 6.74
N ASN A 76 -6.28 -11.08 5.42
CA ASN A 76 -6.33 -12.40 4.76
C ASN A 76 -5.15 -12.66 3.82
N GLU A 77 -4.47 -11.62 3.34
CA GLU A 77 -3.50 -11.72 2.25
C GLU A 77 -2.15 -11.05 2.56
N GLU A 78 -2.10 -10.06 3.46
CA GLU A 78 -0.86 -9.29 3.72
C GLU A 78 -0.01 -9.95 4.82
N GLY A 79 1.16 -10.48 4.46
CA GLY A 79 2.10 -11.07 5.40
C GLY A 79 2.64 -10.07 6.43
N GLU A 80 2.73 -8.78 6.07
CA GLU A 80 3.04 -7.66 6.98
C GLU A 80 2.04 -7.53 8.13
N ILE A 81 0.82 -8.06 8.00
CA ILE A 81 -0.18 -8.04 9.07
C ILE A 81 -0.30 -9.42 9.71
N ILE A 82 -0.39 -10.47 8.90
CA ILE A 82 -0.68 -11.82 9.38
C ILE A 82 0.45 -12.33 10.27
N MET A 83 1.70 -12.20 9.84
CA MET A 83 2.85 -12.69 10.60
C MET A 83 3.02 -12.02 11.97
N PRO A 84 3.05 -10.67 12.08
CA PRO A 84 3.15 -10.04 13.40
C PRO A 84 1.93 -10.30 14.28
N LEU A 85 0.74 -10.50 13.71
CA LEU A 85 -0.45 -10.90 14.48
C LEU A 85 -0.27 -12.30 15.07
N GLU A 86 0.20 -13.27 14.27
CA GLU A 86 0.48 -14.64 14.73
C GLU A 86 1.62 -14.70 15.75
N ALA A 87 2.63 -13.84 15.60
CA ALA A 87 3.73 -13.68 16.54
C ALA A 87 3.35 -12.94 17.83
N GLY A 88 2.15 -12.34 17.89
CA GLY A 88 1.68 -11.55 19.03
C GLY A 88 2.37 -10.18 19.16
N ALA A 89 3.03 -9.71 18.10
CA ALA A 89 3.64 -8.38 18.04
C ALA A 89 2.61 -7.25 17.85
N ILE A 90 1.46 -7.58 17.23
CA ILE A 90 0.31 -6.68 17.05
C ILE A 90 -0.99 -7.39 17.43
N ASP A 91 -2.07 -6.61 17.60
CA ASP A 91 -3.42 -7.14 17.78
C ASP A 91 -4.36 -6.71 16.64
N ARG A 92 -5.63 -7.15 16.69
CA ARG A 92 -6.65 -6.83 15.67
C ARG A 92 -7.04 -5.36 15.59
N ASN A 93 -6.68 -4.54 16.59
CA ASN A 93 -6.93 -3.10 16.62
C ASN A 93 -5.72 -2.29 16.14
N HIS A 94 -4.59 -2.94 15.81
CA HIS A 94 -3.37 -2.27 15.37
C HIS A 94 -3.51 -1.61 13.98
N VAL A 95 -4.30 -2.22 13.09
CA VAL A 95 -4.67 -1.62 11.80
C VAL A 95 -5.79 -0.63 12.05
N ILE A 96 -5.51 0.65 11.79
CA ILE A 96 -6.41 1.78 12.11
C ILE A 96 -7.62 1.77 11.17
N GLY A 97 -7.41 1.44 9.90
CA GLY A 97 -8.49 1.38 8.92
C GLY A 97 -7.99 1.32 7.48
N ASP A 98 -8.94 1.23 6.56
CA ASP A 98 -8.66 1.28 5.13
C ASP A 98 -8.62 2.69 4.56
N LEU A 99 -7.95 2.83 3.41
CA LEU A 99 -7.76 4.09 2.70
C LEU A 99 -9.11 4.73 2.29
N GLY A 100 -10.12 3.92 1.97
CA GLY A 100 -11.46 4.40 1.61
C GLY A 100 -12.16 5.10 2.77
N ALA A 101 -12.14 4.49 3.95
CA ALA A 101 -12.68 5.06 5.18
C ALA A 101 -11.88 6.29 5.63
N LEU A 102 -10.54 6.27 5.48
CA LEU A 102 -9.68 7.43 5.75
C LEU A 102 -10.05 8.61 4.84
N ALA A 103 -10.10 8.40 3.53
CA ALA A 103 -10.43 9.43 2.54
C ALA A 103 -11.85 9.98 2.73
N ALA A 104 -12.79 9.15 3.20
CA ALA A 104 -14.16 9.55 3.49
C ALA A 104 -14.33 10.24 4.85
N GLY A 105 -13.28 10.34 5.67
CA GLY A 105 -13.36 10.89 7.03
C GLY A 105 -14.24 10.07 7.97
N LYS A 106 -14.26 8.74 7.80
CA LYS A 106 -15.12 7.79 8.54
C LYS A 106 -14.39 6.98 9.61
N LEU A 107 -13.09 7.14 9.72
CA LEU A 107 -12.32 6.47 10.77
C LEU A 107 -12.51 7.18 12.11
N ASP A 108 -12.56 6.39 13.17
CA ASP A 108 -12.63 6.90 14.54
C ASP A 108 -11.31 7.60 14.90
N GLY A 109 -11.44 8.83 15.39
CA GLY A 109 -10.32 9.74 15.63
C GLY A 109 -10.19 10.81 14.56
N CYS A 110 -9.13 11.60 14.60
CA CYS A 110 -8.88 12.64 13.59
C CYS A 110 -7.48 12.54 12.98
N LEU A 111 -7.30 13.15 11.79
CA LEU A 111 -5.99 13.20 11.13
C LEU A 111 -4.87 13.73 12.05
N ALA A 112 -5.20 14.62 13.00
CA ALA A 112 -4.23 15.12 13.97
C ALA A 112 -3.79 14.05 14.97
N GLU A 113 -4.67 13.11 15.33
CA GLU A 113 -4.35 11.97 16.19
C GLU A 113 -3.47 10.94 15.48
N TRP A 114 -3.59 10.80 14.14
CA TRP A 114 -2.76 9.88 13.37
C TRP A 114 -1.46 10.48 12.84
N ARG A 115 -1.25 11.79 12.99
CA ARG A 115 0.06 12.43 12.74
C ARG A 115 1.09 11.96 13.75
N VAL A 116 2.19 11.44 13.25
CA VAL A 116 3.34 11.06 14.07
C VAL A 116 4.24 12.28 14.25
N ASP A 117 4.70 12.50 15.48
CA ASP A 117 5.68 13.52 15.82
C ASP A 117 6.74 12.92 16.76
N THR A 118 7.72 13.72 17.19
CA THR A 118 8.79 13.25 18.07
C THR A 118 8.32 12.99 19.51
N ALA A 119 7.13 13.47 19.89
CA ALA A 119 6.54 13.28 21.22
C ALA A 119 5.63 12.04 21.28
N THR A 120 5.18 11.48 20.15
CA THR A 120 4.42 10.23 20.11
C THR A 120 5.31 9.00 20.28
N SER A 121 4.78 7.97 20.96
CA SER A 121 5.45 6.67 21.07
C SER A 121 5.51 5.92 19.74
N THR A 122 4.52 6.14 18.87
CA THR A 122 4.51 5.66 17.49
C THR A 122 5.14 6.71 16.58
N ARG A 123 6.20 6.34 15.87
CA ARG A 123 7.05 7.28 15.12
C ARG A 123 6.69 7.37 13.64
N TRP A 124 6.03 6.35 13.09
CA TRP A 124 5.88 6.16 11.66
C TRP A 124 4.42 5.94 11.25
N THR A 125 4.10 6.26 10.01
CA THR A 125 2.86 5.82 9.36
C THR A 125 3.20 4.82 8.27
N LEU A 126 2.46 3.72 8.22
CA LEU A 126 2.64 2.65 7.24
C LEU A 126 1.35 2.47 6.48
N PHE A 127 1.44 2.55 5.16
CA PHE A 127 0.38 2.17 4.25
C PHE A 127 0.79 0.91 3.50
N LEU A 128 -0.04 -0.13 3.65
CA LEU A 128 0.10 -1.39 2.94
C LEU A 128 -0.86 -1.38 1.76
N SER A 129 -0.30 -1.50 0.56
CA SER A 129 -1.05 -1.49 -0.68
C SER A 129 -1.08 -2.88 -1.30
N GLY A 130 -2.25 -3.51 -1.25
CA GLY A 130 -2.52 -4.78 -1.92
C GLY A 130 -3.23 -4.60 -3.28
N GLY A 131 -3.70 -3.39 -3.58
CA GLY A 131 -4.46 -3.04 -4.77
C GLY A 131 -5.91 -3.53 -4.72
N THR A 132 -6.84 -2.71 -5.22
CA THR A 132 -8.28 -3.02 -5.21
C THR A 132 -8.90 -2.90 -6.59
N GLY A 133 -9.88 -3.76 -6.89
CA GLY A 133 -10.57 -3.70 -8.20
C GLY A 133 -11.34 -2.40 -8.46
N ILE A 134 -11.65 -1.61 -7.41
CA ILE A 134 -12.28 -0.30 -7.58
C ILE A 134 -11.32 0.72 -8.20
N GLU A 135 -10.02 0.64 -7.91
CA GLU A 135 -8.99 1.47 -8.53
C GLU A 135 -8.93 1.22 -10.04
N ASP A 136 -8.92 -0.07 -10.43
CA ASP A 136 -8.90 -0.49 -11.83
C ASP A 136 -10.12 0.04 -12.60
N VAL A 137 -11.32 -0.14 -12.04
CA VAL A 137 -12.57 0.32 -12.68
C VAL A 137 -12.60 1.84 -12.79
N ALA A 138 -12.13 2.56 -11.77
CA ALA A 138 -12.08 4.03 -11.79
C ALA A 138 -11.15 4.54 -12.89
N VAL A 139 -9.95 3.95 -13.02
CA VAL A 139 -8.99 4.29 -14.07
C VAL A 139 -9.51 3.88 -15.44
N ALA A 140 -10.04 2.66 -15.58
CA ALA A 140 -10.60 2.14 -16.83
C ALA A 140 -11.72 3.04 -17.37
N ARG A 141 -12.65 3.46 -16.50
CA ARG A 141 -13.69 4.42 -16.87
C ARG A 141 -13.09 5.73 -17.40
N ARG A 142 -12.11 6.29 -16.69
CA ARG A 142 -11.49 7.56 -17.07
C ARG A 142 -10.75 7.45 -18.40
N LEU A 143 -10.05 6.34 -18.63
CA LEU A 143 -9.38 6.05 -19.90
C LEU A 143 -10.39 5.90 -21.03
N TYR A 144 -11.47 5.14 -20.82
CA TYR A 144 -12.54 4.95 -21.78
C TYR A 144 -13.18 6.27 -22.21
N GLU A 145 -13.59 7.12 -21.26
CA GLU A 145 -14.18 8.43 -21.56
C GLU A 145 -13.24 9.31 -22.38
N LYS A 146 -11.93 9.29 -22.08
CA LYS A 146 -10.92 10.02 -22.86
C LYS A 146 -10.74 9.44 -24.25
N ALA A 147 -10.79 8.11 -24.39
CA ALA A 147 -10.62 7.43 -25.66
C ALA A 147 -11.79 7.76 -26.60
N VAL A 148 -13.03 7.65 -26.12
CA VAL A 148 -14.24 8.05 -26.84
C VAL A 148 -14.18 9.51 -27.29
N ALA A 149 -13.85 10.43 -26.38
CA ALA A 149 -13.78 11.86 -26.68
C ALA A 149 -12.70 12.22 -27.73
N ARG A 150 -11.70 11.35 -27.93
CA ARG A 150 -10.59 11.56 -28.87
C ARG A 150 -10.68 10.68 -30.12
N GLY A 151 -11.72 9.85 -30.25
CA GLY A 151 -11.82 8.87 -31.33
C GLY A 151 -10.70 7.84 -31.34
N ILE A 152 -10.20 7.44 -30.16
CA ILE A 152 -9.14 6.44 -30.00
C ILE A 152 -9.78 5.09 -29.65
N GLY A 153 -9.35 4.02 -30.33
CA GLY A 153 -9.81 2.65 -30.10
C GLY A 153 -10.44 2.01 -31.34
N THR A 154 -10.94 0.80 -31.20
CA THR A 154 -11.65 0.06 -32.25
C THR A 154 -12.92 -0.52 -31.66
N GLU A 155 -14.05 -0.28 -32.33
CA GLU A 155 -15.32 -0.88 -31.94
C GLU A 155 -15.38 -2.33 -32.42
N ILE A 156 -15.76 -3.24 -31.51
CA ILE A 156 -15.91 -4.66 -31.81
C ILE A 156 -17.37 -5.03 -31.55
N GLN A 157 -18.03 -5.63 -32.55
CA GLN A 157 -19.39 -6.13 -32.40
C GLN A 157 -19.38 -7.56 -31.88
N PHE A 158 -19.88 -7.77 -30.65
CA PHE A 158 -19.87 -9.09 -30.00
C PHE A 158 -21.11 -9.97 -30.29
N ASN A 159 -22.17 -9.40 -30.89
CA ASN A 159 -23.47 -10.07 -31.09
C ASN A 159 -23.84 -10.27 -32.57
N GLN A 160 -22.87 -10.59 -33.43
CA GLN A 160 -23.21 -10.96 -34.81
C GLN A 160 -23.78 -12.39 -34.84
N PRO A 161 -24.95 -12.62 -35.47
CA PRO A 161 -25.46 -13.96 -35.64
C PRO A 161 -24.46 -14.81 -36.46
N TYR A 162 -24.19 -16.03 -36.01
CA TYR A 162 -23.42 -17.00 -36.78
C TYR A 162 -24.20 -17.36 -38.05
N GLU A 163 -23.68 -17.01 -39.22
CA GLU A 163 -24.18 -17.54 -40.49
C GLU A 163 -23.62 -18.96 -40.67
N TYR A 164 -24.48 -19.97 -40.64
CA TYR A 164 -24.15 -21.31 -41.11
C TYR A 164 -24.36 -21.34 -42.64
N GLU A 165 -23.30 -21.60 -43.41
CA GLU A 165 -23.45 -22.05 -44.80
C GLU A 165 -23.93 -23.52 -44.77
N LEU A 166 -25.14 -23.76 -45.31
CA LEU A 166 -25.72 -25.09 -45.52
C LEU A 166 -25.27 -25.70 -46.85
#